data_AF-A0A2P4YQ82-F1
#
_entry.id   AF-A0A2P4YQ82-F1
#
_cell.length_a   1.000
_cell.length_b   1.000
_cell.length_c   1.000
_cell.angle_alpha   90.00
_cell.angle_beta   90.00
_cell.angle_gamma   90.00
#
_symmetry.space_group_name_H-M   'P 1'
#
loop_
_entity.id
_entity.type
_entity.pdbx_description
1 polymer ?
#
loop_
_entity_poly.entity_id
_entity_poly.type
_entity_poly.pdbx_seq_one_letter_code
_entity_poly.pdbx_strand_id
1 'polypeptide(L)' 'MTKNAAFDDHNVNHSTSQWKVHPSDLSKRCCNPIRKIVDNIKMPVKSSKTRITLSLGDPTVFGNLHCPDVLVQAIVRNT' A
#
# COMPACT_ATOMS: atom_id res chain seq x y z
N MET A 1 -14.98 26.94 -45.16
CA MET A 1 -14.08 25.78 -45.01
C MET A 1 -12.83 26.27 -44.31
N THR A 2 -12.88 26.23 -42.98
CA THR A 2 -11.96 26.94 -42.08
C THR A 2 -10.77 26.05 -41.76
N LYS A 3 -9.60 26.66 -41.80
CA LYS A 3 -8.25 26.09 -41.74
C LYS A 3 -8.10 25.16 -40.52
N ASN A 4 -7.66 23.92 -40.75
CA ASN A 4 -7.16 23.04 -39.71
C ASN A 4 -5.89 23.66 -39.13
N ALA A 5 -5.95 24.12 -37.88
CA ALA A 5 -4.75 24.45 -37.12
C ALA A 5 -3.98 23.14 -36.91
N ALA A 6 -2.87 22.98 -37.61
CA ALA A 6 -1.86 22.00 -37.25
C ALA A 6 -1.40 22.35 -35.84
N PHE A 7 -1.73 21.49 -34.86
CA PHE A 7 -1.06 21.53 -33.57
C PHE A 7 0.40 21.22 -33.86
N ASP A 8 1.24 22.25 -33.77
CA ASP A 8 2.69 22.12 -33.77
C ASP A 8 3.04 21.23 -32.57
N ASP A 9 3.35 19.97 -32.86
CA ASP A 9 3.89 19.03 -31.88
C ASP A 9 5.32 19.49 -31.59
N HIS A 10 5.44 20.53 -30.77
CA HIS A 10 6.69 20.87 -30.14
C HIS A 10 7.13 19.61 -29.39
N ASN A 11 8.08 18.89 -29.99
CA ASN A 11 8.85 17.83 -29.36
C ASN A 11 9.63 18.44 -28.18
N VAL A 12 8.93 18.73 -27.10
CA VAL A 12 9.50 19.03 -25.80
C VAL A 12 10.11 17.72 -25.37
N ASN A 13 11.43 17.60 -25.56
CA ASN A 13 12.24 16.62 -24.86
C ASN A 13 12.03 16.86 -23.37
N HIS A 14 10.99 16.25 -22.79
CA HIS A 14 10.90 16.03 -21.37
C HIS A 14 12.05 15.09 -21.03
N SER A 15 13.24 15.66 -20.82
CA SER A 15 14.27 14.97 -20.07
C SER A 15 13.61 14.65 -18.74
N THR A 16 13.18 13.41 -18.57
CA THR A 16 12.71 12.90 -17.28
C THR A 16 13.94 12.90 -16.40
N SER A 17 14.23 14.06 -15.78
CA SER A 17 15.27 14.17 -14.78
C SER A 17 14.93 13.12 -13.74
N GLN A 18 15.69 12.02 -13.74
CA GLN A 18 15.46 10.95 -12.80
C GLN A 18 15.43 11.56 -11.40
N TRP A 19 14.46 11.14 -10.60
CA TRP A 19 14.34 11.57 -9.22
C TRP A 19 15.56 11.08 -8.43
N LYS A 20 16.60 11.93 -8.32
CA LYS A 20 17.89 11.65 -7.66
C LYS A 20 17.83 11.91 -6.14
N VAL A 21 16.70 11.69 -5.49
CA VAL A 21 16.59 11.87 -4.04
C VAL A 21 16.95 10.57 -3.35
N HIS A 22 18.02 10.59 -2.56
CA HIS A 22 18.43 9.45 -1.75
C HIS A 22 17.66 9.39 -0.43
N PRO A 23 17.36 8.19 0.10
CA PRO A 23 16.74 8.06 1.40
C PRO A 23 17.69 8.54 2.49
N SER A 24 17.13 9.21 3.51
CA SER A 24 17.87 9.60 4.70
C SER A 24 18.40 8.38 5.46
N ASP A 25 19.46 8.56 6.24
CA ASP A 25 19.98 7.49 7.09
C ASP A 25 19.02 7.11 8.23
N LEU A 26 18.14 8.04 8.63
CA LEU A 26 17.06 7.72 9.56
C LEU A 26 16.06 6.75 8.93
N SER A 27 15.60 7.02 7.70
CA SER A 27 14.65 6.13 7.01
C SER A 27 15.24 4.75 6.74
N LYS A 28 16.55 4.65 6.44
CA LYS A 28 17.23 3.36 6.27
C LYS A 28 17.29 2.55 7.56
N ARG A 29 17.33 3.22 8.72
CA ARG A 29 17.40 2.60 10.06
C ARG A 29 16.03 2.39 10.70
N CYS A 30 14.99 3.04 10.20
CA CYS A 30 13.62 2.85 10.66
C CYS A 30 13.13 1.47 10.21
N CYS A 31 12.91 0.58 11.17
CA CYS A 31 12.40 -0.76 10.89
C CYS A 31 11.29 -1.12 11.89
N ASN A 32 10.39 -2.00 11.47
CA ASN A 32 9.37 -2.59 12.34
C ASN A 32 9.81 -4.03 12.69
N PRO A 33 10.35 -4.28 13.89
CA PRO A 33 10.86 -5.60 14.27
C PRO A 33 9.78 -6.69 14.24
N ILE A 34 8.53 -6.35 14.58
CA ILE A 34 7.38 -7.28 14.54
C ILE A 34 7.18 -7.75 13.10
N ARG A 35 7.14 -6.80 12.15
CA ARG A 35 6.97 -7.10 10.72
C ARG A 35 8.13 -7.95 10.18
N LYS A 36 9.36 -7.65 10.62
CA LYS A 36 10.55 -8.44 10.26
C LYS A 36 10.43 -9.90 10.69
N ILE A 37 9.76 -10.19 11.79
CA ILE A 37 9.57 -11.58 12.26
C ILE A 37 8.35 -12.20 11.58
N VAL A 38 7.17 -11.58 11.71
CA VAL A 38 5.88 -12.14 11.28
C VAL A 38 5.86 -12.47 9.79
N ASP A 39 6.41 -11.60 8.94
CA ASP A 39 6.44 -11.80 7.49
C ASP A 39 7.40 -12.91 7.07
N ASN A 40 8.41 -13.20 7.90
CA ASN A 40 9.46 -14.20 7.61
C ASN A 40 9.20 -15.55 8.29
N ILE A 41 8.06 -15.75 8.96
CA ILE A 41 7.70 -17.03 9.57
C ILE A 41 7.55 -18.08 8.45
N LYS A 42 8.53 -18.98 8.34
CA LYS A 42 8.50 -20.08 7.38
C LYS A 42 7.49 -21.14 7.82
N MET A 43 6.61 -21.52 6.90
CA MET A 43 5.64 -22.58 7.14
C MET A 43 6.27 -23.96 6.90
N PRO A 44 6.01 -24.95 7.76
CA PRO A 44 6.32 -26.33 7.43
C PRO A 44 5.49 -26.78 6.23
N VAL A 45 6.16 -27.28 5.20
CA VAL A 45 5.56 -27.66 3.89
C VAL A 45 4.57 -28.82 4.01
N LYS A 46 4.71 -29.65 5.05
CA LYS A 46 3.84 -30.80 5.35
C LYS A 46 3.21 -30.65 6.74
N SER A 47 2.22 -29.77 6.87
CA SER A 47 1.32 -29.77 8.03
C SER A 47 -0.03 -30.32 7.60
N SER A 48 -0.50 -31.38 8.25
CA SER A 48 -1.88 -31.88 8.09
C SER A 48 -2.91 -31.05 8.85
N LYS A 49 -2.47 -30.12 9.70
CA LYS A 49 -3.34 -29.29 10.53
C LYS A 49 -3.49 -27.90 9.93
N THR A 50 -4.74 -27.40 9.95
CA THR A 50 -5.06 -26.00 9.65
C THR A 50 -4.36 -25.09 10.66
N ARG A 51 -3.69 -24.06 10.15
CA ARG A 51 -2.97 -23.09 10.97
C ARG A 51 -3.94 -22.04 11.53
N ILE A 52 -3.79 -21.72 12.82
CA ILE A 52 -4.45 -20.59 13.48
C ILE A 52 -3.40 -19.50 13.67
N THR A 53 -3.59 -18.34 13.03
CA THR A 53 -2.63 -17.22 13.09
C THR A 53 -2.92 -16.31 14.29
N LEU A 54 -2.24 -16.57 15.41
CA LEU A 54 -2.37 -15.76 16.64
C LEU A 54 -1.42 -14.56 16.72
N SER A 55 -0.55 -14.40 15.71
CA SER A 55 0.46 -13.35 15.65
C SER A 55 -0.02 -12.04 15.03
N LEU A 56 -1.23 -12.03 14.46
CA LEU A 56 -1.82 -10.84 13.84
C LEU A 56 -2.62 -10.07 14.87
N GLY A 57 -2.33 -8.78 15.02
CA GLY A 57 -3.02 -7.87 15.94
C GLY A 57 -4.15 -7.06 15.32
N ASP A 58 -4.57 -7.40 14.09
CA ASP A 58 -5.68 -6.73 13.41
C ASP A 58 -6.98 -7.50 13.65
N PRO A 59 -7.97 -6.89 14.35
CA PRO A 59 -9.23 -7.55 14.70
C PRO A 59 -10.11 -7.84 13.49
N THR A 60 -9.86 -7.21 12.34
CA THR A 60 -10.71 -7.33 11.15
C THR A 60 -10.27 -8.44 10.19
N VAL A 61 -9.07 -9.01 10.38
CA VAL A 61 -8.49 -10.02 9.47
C VAL A 61 -9.38 -11.24 9.26
N PHE A 62 -10.11 -11.66 10.29
CA PHE A 62 -10.97 -12.85 10.22
C PHE A 62 -12.42 -12.52 9.81
N GLY A 63 -12.78 -11.25 9.66
CA GLY A 63 -14.13 -10.83 9.27
C GLY A 63 -15.22 -11.12 10.30
N ASN A 64 -14.87 -11.46 11.54
CA ASN A 64 -15.82 -11.63 12.64
C ASN A 64 -16.12 -10.31 13.37
N LEU A 65 -15.22 -9.33 13.27
CA LEU A 65 -15.35 -8.01 13.88
C LEU A 65 -15.44 -6.95 12.79
N HIS A 66 -16.56 -6.22 12.78
CA HIS A 66 -16.85 -5.18 11.80
C HIS A 66 -16.93 -3.81 12.48
N CYS A 67 -16.60 -2.76 11.73
CA CYS A 67 -16.86 -1.40 12.17
C CYS A 67 -18.38 -1.17 12.27
N PRO A 68 -18.89 -0.53 13.33
CA PRO A 68 -20.32 -0.21 13.44
C PRO A 68 -20.81 0.68 12.29
N ASP A 69 -22.02 0.41 11.79
CA ASP A 69 -22.60 1.15 10.65
C ASP A 69 -22.66 2.66 10.89
N VAL A 70 -22.95 3.09 12.13
CA VAL A 70 -23.01 4.51 12.49
C VAL A 70 -21.68 5.24 12.20
N LEU A 71 -20.55 4.59 12.43
CA LEU A 71 -19.22 5.15 12.13
C LEU A 71 -18.98 5.21 10.62
N VAL A 72 -19.30 4.15 9.90
CA VAL A 72 -19.15 4.08 8.44
C VAL A 72 -20.00 5.17 7.76
N GLN A 73 -21.27 5.29 8.17
CA GLN A 73 -22.18 6.29 7.63
C GLN A 73 -21.75 7.73 7.95
N ALA A 74 -21.18 7.97 9.14
CA ALA A 74 -20.64 9.29 9.48
C ALA A 74 -19.49 9.70 8.55
N ILE A 75 -18.59 8.76 8.21
CA ILE A 75 -17.49 9.03 7.28
C ILE A 75 -18.02 9.29 5.86
N VAL A 76 -18.92 8.45 5.36
CA VAL A 76 -19.48 8.56 3.99
C VAL A 76 -20.28 9.85 3.80
N ARG A 77 -20.98 10.33 4.84
CA ARG A 77 -21.74 11.59 4.76
C ARG A 77 -20.87 12.84 4.80
N ASN A 78 -19.61 12.72 5.22
CA ASN A 78 -18.66 13.83 5.34
C ASN A 78 -17.68 13.92 4.16
N THR A 79 -17.92 13.15 3.10
CA THR A 79 -17.21 13.18 1.82
C THR A 79 -18.16 13.65 0.72
#